data_AF-D2U555-F1
#
_entry.id   AF-D2U555-F1
#
_cell.length_a   1.000
_cell.length_b   1.000
_cell.length_c   1.000
_cell.angle_alpha   90.00
_cell.angle_beta   90.00
_cell.angle_gamma   90.00
#
_symmetry.space_group_name_H-M   'P 1'
#
loop_
_entity.id
_entity.type
_entity.pdbx_description
1 polymer ?
#
loop_
_entity_poly.entity_id
_entity_poly.type
_entity_poly.pdbx_seq_one_letter_code
_entity_poly.pdbx_strand_id
1 'polypeptide(L)'
;MEFDDCIYRLYELSRTENEELQQRFHSLASDVSKNGITGLVPIEEGGITDGVPLTVVLSILQSGLELATSPFDRTKIEALYNDLLSEGIDGYTK
;
A
#
# COMPACT_ATOMS: atom_id res chain seq x y z
N MET A 1 6.78 -8.82 5.04
CA MET A 1 7.05 -7.38 5.31
C MET A 1 6.10 -6.92 6.41
N GLU A 2 6.63 -6.24 7.43
CA GLU A 2 5.83 -5.73 8.54
C GLU A 2 4.77 -4.72 8.07
N PHE A 3 3.60 -4.75 8.71
CA PHE A 3 2.49 -3.87 8.36
C PHE A 3 2.83 -2.37 8.50
N ASP A 4 3.58 -2.01 9.56
CA ASP A 4 4.02 -0.63 9.78
C ASP A 4 4.99 -0.14 8.71
N ASP A 5 5.84 -1.03 8.16
CA ASP A 5 6.73 -0.70 7.04
C ASP A 5 5.92 -0.46 5.76
N CYS A 6 4.86 -1.25 5.52
CA CYS A 6 3.95 -1.00 4.41
C CYS A 6 3.31 0.40 4.51
N ILE A 7 2.80 0.78 5.69
CA ILE A 7 2.21 2.10 5.91
C ILE A 7 3.25 3.20 5.67
N TYR A 8 4.44 3.04 6.26
CA TYR A 8 5.52 4.01 6.13
C TYR A 8 5.88 4.25 4.67
N ARG A 9 6.05 3.18 3.89
CA ARG A 9 6.40 3.28 2.46
C ARG A 9 5.28 3.90 1.63
N LEU A 10 4.01 3.61 1.94
CA LEU A 10 2.88 4.30 1.31
C LEU A 10 2.88 5.81 1.61
N TYR A 11 3.19 6.20 2.84
CA TYR A 11 3.38 7.61 3.21
C TYR A 11 4.59 8.25 2.51
N GLU A 12 5.69 7.52 2.33
CA GLU A 12 6.84 8.02 1.59
C GLU A 12 6.51 8.28 0.12
N LEU A 13 5.70 7.43 -0.51
CA LEU A 13 5.20 7.63 -1.87
C LEU A 13 4.33 8.89 -1.98
N SER A 14 3.65 9.29 -0.91
CA SER A 14 2.87 10.53 -0.89
C SER A 14 3.72 11.81 -0.83
N ARG A 15 5.05 11.69 -0.75
CA ARG A 15 5.98 12.85 -0.74
C ARG A 15 6.54 13.20 -2.11
N THR A 16 6.04 12.56 -3.17
CA THR A 16 6.32 12.93 -4.58
C THR A 16 5.85 14.36 -4.89
N GLU A 17 6.49 14.98 -5.89
CA GLU A 17 6.10 16.29 -6.45
C GLU A 17 4.91 16.18 -7.41
N ASN A 18 4.53 14.97 -7.84
CA ASN A 18 3.34 14.77 -8.65
C ASN A 18 2.08 14.85 -7.75
N GLU A 19 1.32 15.94 -7.87
CA GLU A 19 0.14 16.21 -7.03
C GLU A 19 -0.91 15.09 -7.06
N GLU A 20 -1.14 14.47 -8.23
CA GLU A 20 -2.11 13.38 -8.35
C GLU A 20 -1.64 12.14 -7.58
N LEU A 21 -0.36 11.76 -7.75
CA LEU A 21 0.23 10.64 -7.00
C LEU A 21 0.27 10.92 -5.51
N GLN A 22 0.64 12.15 -5.12
CA GLN A 22 0.67 12.58 -3.74
C GLN A 22 -0.69 12.38 -3.07
N GLN A 23 -1.77 12.90 -3.65
CA GLN A 23 -3.11 12.78 -3.07
C GLN A 23 -3.55 11.31 -2.98
N ARG A 24 -3.27 10.53 -4.03
CA ARG A 24 -3.65 9.12 -4.10
C ARG A 24 -2.94 8.28 -3.05
N PHE A 25 -1.62 8.41 -2.94
CA PHE A 25 -0.85 7.66 -1.94
C PHE A 25 -1.08 8.16 -0.52
N HIS A 26 -1.34 9.46 -0.32
CA HIS A 26 -1.71 9.97 1.00
C HIS A 26 -3.03 9.38 1.50
N SER A 27 -4.04 9.34 0.63
CA SER A 27 -5.36 8.76 0.94
C SER A 27 -5.22 7.26 1.24
N LEU A 28 -4.51 6.54 0.38
CA LEU A 28 -4.26 5.11 0.59
C LEU A 28 -3.53 4.83 1.91
N ALA A 29 -2.47 5.57 2.22
CA ALA A 29 -1.73 5.41 3.47
C ALA A 29 -2.62 5.67 4.70
N SER A 30 -3.45 6.71 4.65
CA SER A 30 -4.43 7.01 5.70
C SER A 30 -5.44 5.88 5.89
N ASP A 31 -6.01 5.36 4.80
CA ASP A 31 -7.05 4.32 4.85
C ASP A 31 -6.49 3.00 5.36
N VAL A 32 -5.29 2.60 4.89
CA VAL A 32 -4.58 1.43 5.37
C VAL A 32 -4.22 1.60 6.85
N SER A 33 -3.69 2.75 7.26
CA SER A 33 -3.33 2.98 8.66
C SER A 33 -4.52 2.93 9.62
N LYS A 34 -5.69 3.44 9.21
CA LYS A 34 -6.89 3.47 10.05
C LYS A 34 -7.62 2.14 10.10
N ASN A 35 -7.77 1.49 8.96
CA ASN A 35 -8.67 0.36 8.80
C ASN A 35 -7.94 -0.97 8.65
N GLY A 36 -6.62 -0.96 8.43
CA GLY A 36 -5.84 -2.15 8.10
C GLY A 36 -6.04 -2.62 6.67
N ILE A 37 -5.50 -3.81 6.36
CA ILE A 37 -5.63 -4.46 5.06
C ILE A 37 -6.40 -5.77 5.22
N THR A 38 -7.39 -6.02 4.37
CA THR A 38 -8.17 -7.27 4.38
C THR A 38 -7.48 -8.36 3.56
N GLY A 39 -7.76 -9.62 3.92
CA GLY A 39 -7.27 -10.79 3.19
C GLY A 39 -5.84 -11.19 3.51
N LEU A 40 -5.20 -10.55 4.50
CA LEU A 40 -3.87 -10.96 5.00
C LEU A 40 -3.95 -12.10 6.01
N VAL A 41 -5.02 -12.13 6.82
CA VAL A 41 -5.31 -13.17 7.82
C VAL A 41 -6.72 -13.69 7.57
N PRO A 42 -6.97 -15.01 7.65
CA PRO A 42 -8.32 -15.57 7.61
C PRO A 42 -9.24 -14.92 8.65
N ILE A 43 -10.53 -14.75 8.32
CA ILE A 43 -11.50 -14.11 9.23
C ILE A 43 -11.63 -14.94 10.51
N GLU A 44 -11.55 -16.26 10.41
CA GLU A 44 -11.62 -17.19 11.54
C GLU A 44 -10.44 -17.04 12.51
N GLU A 45 -9.32 -16.48 12.05
CA GLU A 45 -8.08 -16.26 12.80
C GLU A 45 -7.95 -14.80 13.31
N GLY A 46 -9.04 -14.02 13.25
CA GLY A 46 -9.04 -12.62 13.69
C GLY A 46 -8.67 -11.62 12.58
N GLY A 47 -8.80 -12.02 11.31
CA GLY A 47 -8.59 -11.13 10.18
C GLY A 47 -9.59 -9.97 10.10
N ILE A 48 -9.15 -8.89 9.45
CA ILE A 48 -9.91 -7.65 9.32
C ILE A 48 -10.93 -7.78 8.18
N THR A 49 -12.20 -7.48 8.46
CA THR A 49 -13.29 -7.50 7.47
C THR A 49 -13.50 -6.17 6.75
N ASP A 50 -13.23 -5.05 7.43
CA ASP A 50 -13.60 -3.70 6.97
C ASP A 50 -12.37 -2.85 6.54
N GLY A 51 -11.23 -3.49 6.33
CA GLY A 51 -9.99 -2.84 5.88
C GLY A 51 -9.94 -2.56 4.38
N VAL A 52 -8.79 -2.10 3.91
CA VAL A 52 -8.52 -1.93 2.48
C VAL A 52 -8.12 -3.28 1.88
N PRO A 53 -8.78 -3.81 0.83
CA PRO A 53 -8.37 -5.08 0.24
C PRO A 53 -6.94 -4.99 -0.34
N LEU A 54 -6.11 -6.02 -0.13
CA LEU A 54 -4.74 -6.04 -0.70
C LEU A 54 -4.73 -5.82 -2.22
N THR A 55 -5.74 -6.34 -2.93
CA THR A 55 -5.90 -6.14 -4.38
C THR A 55 -6.11 -4.67 -4.76
N VAL A 56 -6.76 -3.87 -3.91
CA VAL A 56 -6.93 -2.43 -4.11
C VAL A 56 -5.59 -1.71 -3.91
N VAL A 57 -4.82 -2.09 -2.89
CA VAL A 57 -3.46 -1.55 -2.66
C VAL A 57 -2.58 -1.80 -3.89
N LEU A 58 -2.55 -3.04 -4.39
CA LEU A 58 -1.77 -3.42 -5.57
C LEU A 58 -2.21 -2.68 -6.83
N SER A 59 -3.52 -2.54 -7.05
CA SER A 59 -4.08 -1.80 -8.19
C SER A 59 -3.69 -0.31 -8.17
N ILE A 60 -3.72 0.31 -6.98
CA ILE A 60 -3.30 1.71 -6.82
C ILE A 60 -1.81 1.88 -7.09
N LEU A 61 -0.96 0.96 -6.63
CA LEU A 61 0.47 0.97 -6.92
C LEU A 61 0.74 0.81 -8.42
N GLN A 62 0.06 -0.13 -9.08
CA GLN A 62 0.18 -0.34 -10.52
C GLN A 62 -0.22 0.92 -11.31
N SER A 63 -1.37 1.52 -10.99
CA SER A 63 -1.77 2.78 -11.62
C SER A 63 -0.81 3.93 -11.28
N GLY A 64 -0.21 3.92 -10.09
CA GLY A 64 0.84 4.85 -9.71
C GLY A 64 2.09 4.74 -10.59
N LEU A 65 2.48 3.52 -11.00
CA LEU A 65 3.57 3.31 -11.95
C LEU A 65 3.27 3.88 -13.34
N GLU A 66 2.02 3.87 -13.78
CA GLU A 66 1.61 4.44 -15.06
C GLU A 66 1.67 5.98 -15.04
N LEU A 67 1.34 6.59 -13.90
CA LEU A 67 1.31 8.04 -13.70
C LEU A 67 2.68 8.64 -13.31
N ALA A 68 3.58 7.84 -12.75
CA ALA A 68 4.89 8.29 -12.31
C ALA A 68 5.80 8.62 -13.50
N THR A 69 6.12 9.91 -13.62
CA THR A 69 7.04 10.46 -14.62
C THR A 69 8.49 10.48 -14.13
N SER A 70 8.70 10.59 -12.81
CA SER A 70 10.02 10.54 -12.18
C SER A 70 10.52 9.10 -12.09
N PRO A 71 11.72 8.77 -12.60
CA PRO A 71 12.32 7.45 -12.43
C PRO A 71 12.45 7.05 -10.96
N PHE A 72 12.72 8.02 -10.08
CA PHE A 72 12.84 7.78 -8.64
C PHE A 72 11.52 7.31 -8.02
N ASP A 73 10.41 7.98 -8.34
CA ASP A 73 9.09 7.59 -7.84
C ASP A 73 8.68 6.24 -8.41
N ARG A 74 8.92 6.01 -9.71
CA ARG A 74 8.67 4.70 -10.34
C ARG A 74 9.40 3.58 -9.59
N THR A 75 10.69 3.74 -9.32
CA THR A 75 11.49 2.74 -8.58
C THR A 75 10.92 2.47 -7.19
N LYS A 76 10.49 3.51 -6.46
CA LYS A 76 9.89 3.32 -5.13
C LYS A 76 8.56 2.57 -5.19
N ILE A 77 7.69 2.95 -6.12
CA ILE A 77 6.38 2.31 -6.29
C ILE A 77 6.56 0.85 -6.71
N GLU A 78 7.47 0.60 -7.66
CA GLU A 78 7.77 -0.73 -8.19
C GLU A 78 8.37 -1.64 -7.11
N ALA A 79 9.28 -1.11 -6.29
CA ALA A 79 9.83 -1.84 -5.15
C ALA A 79 8.72 -2.26 -4.19
N LEU A 80 7.85 -1.34 -3.77
CA LEU A 80 6.75 -1.68 -2.85
C LEU A 80 5.78 -2.68 -3.47
N TYR A 81 5.43 -2.52 -4.74
CA TYR A 81 4.56 -3.45 -5.46
C TYR A 81 5.14 -4.88 -5.50
N ASN A 82 6.44 -5.00 -5.81
CA ASN A 82 7.12 -6.30 -5.88
C ASN A 82 7.27 -6.94 -4.50
N ASP A 83 7.58 -6.17 -3.46
CA ASP A 83 7.69 -6.68 -2.10
C ASP A 83 6.33 -7.21 -1.62
N LEU A 84 5.24 -6.48 -1.90
CA LEU A 84 3.88 -6.91 -1.60
C LEU A 84 3.43 -8.17 -2.34
N LEU A 85 3.88 -8.35 -3.59
CA LEU A 85 3.56 -9.55 -4.37
C LEU A 85 4.38 -10.78 -3.96
N SER A 86 5.64 -10.59 -3.60
CA SER A 86 6.59 -11.68 -3.37
C SER A 86 6.59 -12.17 -1.93
N GLU A 87 6.67 -11.24 -0.98
CA GLU A 87 6.77 -11.53 0.44
C GLU A 87 5.41 -11.43 1.14
N GLY A 88 4.48 -10.67 0.55
CA GLY A 88 3.23 -10.32 1.20
C GLY A 88 3.44 -9.37 2.38
N ILE A 89 2.35 -9.06 3.06
CA ILE A 89 2.36 -8.26 4.30
C ILE A 89 2.06 -9.21 5.45
N ASP A 90 2.87 -9.15 6.50
CA ASP A 90 2.60 -9.84 7.73
C ASP A 90 1.26 -9.33 8.27
N GLY A 91 0.28 -10.24 8.36
CA GLY A 91 -1.10 -9.87 8.61
C GLY A 91 -1.27 -9.18 9.96
N TYR A 92 -2.02 -8.07 9.98
CA TYR A 92 -2.36 -7.38 11.22
C TYR A 92 -3.60 -8.01 11.85
N THR A 93 -3.46 -8.53 13.07
CA THR A 93 -4.58 -8.94 13.92
C THR A 93 -4.99 -7.78 14.82
N LYS A 94 -6.29 -7.47 14.90
CA LYS A 94 -6.81 -6.41 15.77
C LYS A 94 -6.87 -6.81 17.23
#